data_AF-A0A345XW58-F1
#
_entry.id   AF-A0A345XW58-F1
#
_cell.length_a   1.000
_cell.length_b   1.000
_cell.length_c   1.000
_cell.angle_alpha   90.00
_cell.angle_beta   90.00
_cell.angle_gamma   90.00
#
_symmetry.space_group_name_H-M   'P 1'
#
loop_
_entity.id
_entity.type
_entity.pdbx_description
1 polymer ?
#
loop_
_entity_poly.entity_id
_entity_poly.type
_entity_poly.pdbx_seq_one_letter_code
_entity_poly.pdbx_strand_id
1 'polypeptide(L)' 'MCAEPHQVQLGDEIHVGGRQMKITDMQDLPRGGKRLTFASGEALYVNSGTQLTVLRMPEGW' A
#
# COMPACT_ATOMS: atom_id res chain seq x y z
N MET A 1 -9.52 -16.66 3.59
CA MET A 1 -10.00 -15.29 3.37
C MET A 1 -9.50 -14.87 2.00
N CYS A 2 -10.38 -14.79 1.01
CA CYS A 2 -9.97 -14.38 -0.33
C CYS A 2 -9.65 -12.88 -0.29
N ALA A 3 -8.40 -12.50 -0.60
CA ALA A 3 -8.03 -11.10 -0.72
C ALA A 3 -8.90 -10.45 -1.80
N GLU A 4 -9.44 -9.27 -1.52
CA GLU A 4 -10.19 -8.50 -2.51
C GLU A 4 -9.23 -8.17 -3.67
N PRO A 5 -9.56 -8.52 -4.93
CA PRO A 5 -8.60 -8.56 -6.04
C PRO A 5 -8.01 -7.19 -6.45
N HIS A 6 -8.42 -6.10 -5.82
CA HIS A 6 -8.07 -4.73 -6.19
C HIS A 6 -7.62 -3.85 -5.03
N GLN A 7 -7.24 -4.43 -3.89
CA GLN A 7 -6.65 -3.66 -2.78
C GLN A 7 -5.14 -3.79 -2.70
N VAL A 8 -4.52 -2.74 -2.17
CA VAL A 8 -3.15 -2.77 -1.65
C VAL A 8 -3.04 -3.85 -0.57
N GLN A 9 -1.96 -4.60 -0.59
CA GLN A 9 -1.71 -5.70 0.34
C GLN A 9 -0.43 -5.46 1.13
N LEU A 10 -0.33 -6.14 2.28
CA LEU A 10 0.91 -6.20 3.04
C LEU A 10 2.01 -6.79 2.15
N GLY A 11 3.18 -6.13 2.13
CA GLY A 11 4.31 -6.54 1.31
C GLY A 11 4.31 -5.99 -0.12
N ASP A 12 3.22 -5.38 -0.60
CA ASP A 12 3.24 -4.63 -1.87
C ASP A 12 4.26 -3.48 -1.78
N GLU A 13 4.87 -3.14 -2.91
CA GLU A 13 5.77 -2.00 -3.04
C GLU A 13 5.07 -0.83 -3.73
N ILE A 14 5.18 0.36 -3.13
CA ILE A 14 4.61 1.60 -3.65
C ILE A 14 5.75 2.56 -4.00
N HIS A 15 5.68 3.20 -5.17
CA HIS A 15 6.60 4.28 -5.55
C HIS A 15 6.10 5.64 -5.05
N VAL A 16 6.89 6.31 -4.22
CA VAL A 16 6.60 7.67 -3.73
C VAL A 16 7.83 8.54 -3.91
N GLY A 17 7.71 9.65 -4.63
CA GLY A 17 8.83 10.58 -4.86
C GLY A 17 10.05 9.92 -5.53
N GLY A 18 9.83 8.92 -6.40
CA GLY A 18 10.90 8.19 -7.09
C GLY A 18 11.56 7.08 -6.26
N ARG A 19 11.07 6.79 -5.04
CA ARG A 19 11.58 5.74 -4.16
C ARG A 19 10.58 4.61 -4.04
N GLN A 20 11.06 3.36 -4.13
CA GLN A 20 10.27 2.17 -3.82
C GLN A 20 10.18 2.00 -2.30
N MET A 21 8.96 1.85 -1.81
CA MET A 21 8.69 1.67 -0.38
C MET A 21 7.78 0.47 -0.18
N LYS A 22 8.29 -0.55 0.53
CA LYS A 22 7.56 -1.76 0.88
C LYS A 22 6.63 -1.53 2.06
N ILE A 23 5.37 -1.94 1.93
CA ILE A 23 4.39 -1.89 3.02
C ILE A 23 4.68 -3.00 4.04
N THR A 24 4.90 -2.62 5.29
CA THR A 24 5.17 -3.55 6.41
C THR A 24 4.07 -3.60 7.45
N ASP A 25 3.14 -2.64 7.44
CA ASP A 25 1.93 -2.67 8.24
C ASP A 25 0.81 -1.88 7.55
N MET A 26 -0.43 -2.32 7.77
CA MET A 26 -1.61 -1.68 7.21
C MET A 26 -2.74 -1.66 8.24
N GLN A 27 -3.27 -0.46 8.50
CA GLN A 27 -4.35 -0.25 9.46
C GLN A 27 -5.52 0.47 8.79
N ASP A 28 -6.73 -0.05 8.95
CA ASP A 28 -7.94 0.63 8.56
C ASP A 28 -8.21 1.83 9.47
N LEU A 29 -8.64 2.94 8.87
CA LEU A 29 -9.00 4.15 9.56
C LEU A 29 -10.52 4.40 9.44
N PRO A 30 -11.10 5.21 10.34
CA PRO A 30 -12.49 5.63 10.21
C PRO A 30 -12.79 6.25 8.83
N ARG A 31 -14.04 6.11 8.40
CA ARG A 31 -14.53 6.63 7.09
C ARG A 31 -13.84 5.99 5.87
N GLY A 32 -13.30 4.78 6.00
CA GLY A 32 -12.72 4.03 4.89
C GLY A 32 -11.34 4.53 4.45
N GLY A 33 -10.65 5.29 5.31
CA GLY A 33 -9.23 5.58 5.10
C GLY A 33 -8.35 4.39 5.48
N LYS A 34 -7.07 4.44 5.11
CA LYS A 34 -6.06 3.48 5.58
C LYS A 34 -4.77 4.20 5.92
N ARG A 35 -4.01 3.64 6.86
CA ARG A 35 -2.63 4.00 7.14
C ARG A 35 -1.74 2.86 6.66
N LEU A 36 -0.83 3.17 5.76
CA LEU A 36 0.20 2.26 5.28
C LEU A 36 1.52 2.65 5.94
N THR A 37 2.15 1.72 6.66
CA THR A 37 3.48 1.93 7.23
C THR A 37 4.50 1.25 6.34
N PHE A 38 5.56 1.96 5.98
CA PHE A 38 6.64 1.44 5.17
C PHE A 38 7.79 0.89 6.01
N ALA A 39 8.64 0.07 5.39
CA ALA A 39 9.85 -0.45 6.01
C ALA A 39 10.81 0.63 6.54
N SER A 40 10.76 1.86 5.98
CA SER A 40 11.53 3.01 6.48
C SER A 40 11.00 3.58 7.81
N GLY A 41 9.81 3.17 8.25
CA GLY A 41 9.09 3.75 9.40
C GLY A 41 8.19 4.93 9.04
N GLU A 42 8.24 5.41 7.80
CA GLU A 42 7.33 6.44 7.28
C GLU A 42 5.91 5.88 7.11
N ALA A 43 4.90 6.74 7.23
CA ALA A 43 3.51 6.35 7.05
C ALA A 43 2.81 7.18 5.97
N LEU A 44 2.10 6.52 5.07
CA LEU A 44 1.18 7.13 4.11
C LEU A 44 -0.25 6.99 4.61
N TYR A 45 -0.95 8.12 4.73
CA TYR A 45 -2.37 8.17 5.02
C TYR A 45 -3.14 8.32 3.73
N VAL A 46 -4.00 7.34 3.44
CA VAL A 46 -4.92 7.39 2.31
C VAL A 46 -6.34 7.57 2.83
N ASN A 47 -7.09 8.44 2.17
CA ASN A 47 -8.52 8.60 2.42
C ASN A 47 -9.33 7.69 1.49
N SER A 48 -10.62 7.54 1.74
CA SER A 48 -11.52 6.69 0.95
C SER A 48 -11.69 7.11 -0.52
N GLY A 49 -11.30 8.35 -0.88
CA GLY A 49 -11.29 8.84 -2.26
C GLY A 49 -9.94 8.68 -2.97
N THR A 50 -8.92 8.21 -2.26
CA THR A 50 -7.58 8.02 -2.83
C THR A 50 -7.54 6.69 -3.59
N GLN A 51 -7.29 6.74 -4.89
CA GLN A 51 -7.05 5.55 -5.69
C GLN A 51 -5.55 5.30 -5.77
N LEU A 52 -5.10 4.13 -5.32
CA LEU A 52 -3.73 3.66 -5.48
C LEU A 52 -3.70 2.55 -6.52
N THR A 53 -2.82 2.68 -7.51
CA THR A 53 -2.53 1.61 -8.47
C THR A 53 -1.29 0.87 -8.02
N VAL A 54 -1.45 -0.41 -7.69
CA VAL A 54 -0.32 -1.30 -7.38
C VAL A 54 0.13 -1.99 -8.66
N LEU A 55 1.43 -1.95 -8.91
CA LEU A 55 2.06 -2.73 -9.98
C LEU A 55 2.75 -3.94 -9.37
N ARG A 56 2.18 -5.13 -9.59
CA ARG A 56 2.82 -6.40 -9.21
C ARG A 56 3.62 -6.91 -10.40
N MET A 57 4.93 -6.71 -10.35
CA MET A 57 5.82 -7.29 -11.35
C MET A 57 6.13 -8.75 -10.98
N PRO A 58 6.19 -9.66 -11.96
CA PRO A 58 6.74 -10.99 -11.73
C PRO A 58 8.19 -10.89 -11.25
N GLU A 59 8.63 -11.82 -10.40
CA GLU A 59 10.04 -11.92 -10.01
C GLU A 59 10.90 -12.17 -11.27
N GLY A 60 11.94 -11.35 -11.49
CA GLY A 60 12.91 -11.54 -12.59
C GLY A 60 12.76 -10.65 -13.83
N TRP A 61 12.19 -9.45 -13.71
CA TRP A 61 12.21 -8.41 -14.77
C TRP A 61 13.39 -7.45 -14.64
#